data_AF-A0A2J8TU35-F1
#
_entry.id   AF-A0A2J8TU35-F1
#
_cell.length_a   1.000
_cell.length_b   1.000
_cell.length_c   1.000
_cell.angle_alpha   90.00
_cell.angle_beta   90.00
_cell.angle_gamma   90.00
#
_symmetry.space_group_name_H-M   'P 1'
#
loop_
_entity.id
_entity.type
_entity.pdbx_description
1 polymer ?
#
loop_
_entity_poly.entity_id
_entity_poly.type
_entity_poly.pdbx_seq_one_letter_code
_entity_poly.pdbx_strand_id
1 'polypeptide(L)'
;PLVKVQIFGVRLDTARQETNYVENNGFNPYWGETLCFRVLVPELAMLRFVVMDYDWKSRNDFIGQYTLPWTCMQQGYRHIHLLSKDGISLRPASIFVYICIQEDLEGDES
;
A
#
# COMPACT_ATOMS: atom_id res chain seq x y z
N PRO A 1 -7.58 -10.64 7.28
CA PRO A 1 -6.65 -10.01 6.31
C PRO A 1 -5.86 -8.82 6.89
N LEU A 2 -4.66 -8.58 6.37
CA LEU A 2 -3.83 -7.41 6.64
C LEU A 2 -3.38 -6.76 5.33
N VAL A 3 -3.05 -5.46 5.37
CA VAL A 3 -2.54 -4.73 4.20
C VAL A 3 -1.09 -4.34 4.45
N LYS A 4 -0.23 -4.71 3.51
CA LYS A 4 1.17 -4.31 3.47
C LYS A 4 1.36 -3.29 2.36
N VAL A 5 2.03 -2.19 2.69
CA VAL A 5 2.40 -1.14 1.75
C VAL A 5 3.91 -1.11 1.62
N GLN A 6 4.40 -1.18 0.39
CA GLN A 6 5.82 -1.27 0.07
C GLN A 6 6.20 -0.18 -0.93
N ILE A 7 7.34 0.44 -0.71
CA ILE A 7 7.98 1.36 -1.65
C ILE A 7 9.20 0.67 -2.22
N PHE A 8 9.29 0.65 -3.54
CA PHE A 8 10.44 0.20 -4.29
C PHE A 8 11.05 1.40 -5.02
N GLY A 9 12.36 1.48 -5.11
CA GLY A 9 13.04 2.57 -5.81
C GLY A 9 14.53 2.56 -5.50
N VAL A 10 15.12 3.73 -5.30
CA VAL A 10 16.49 3.83 -4.79
C VAL A 10 16.59 3.19 -3.40
N ARG A 11 17.80 2.77 -3.01
CA ARG A 11 18.01 2.08 -1.73
C ARG A 11 17.49 2.87 -0.52
N LEU A 12 17.60 4.20 -0.56
CA LEU A 12 17.15 5.08 0.53
C LEU A 12 15.63 5.18 0.65
N ASP A 13 14.89 4.94 -0.45
CA ASP A 13 13.43 5.04 -0.47
C ASP A 13 12.75 3.68 -0.26
N THR A 14 13.51 2.59 -0.32
CA THR A 14 12.97 1.25 -0.18
C THR A 14 12.49 1.02 1.25
N ALA A 15 11.17 0.93 1.42
CA ALA A 15 10.52 0.83 2.73
C ALA A 15 9.30 -0.09 2.68
N ARG A 16 8.89 -0.61 3.84
CA ARG A 16 7.69 -1.43 4.00
C ARG A 16 7.07 -1.17 5.36
N GLN A 17 5.74 -1.01 5.38
CA GLN A 17 4.93 -1.06 6.59
C GLN A 17 3.70 -1.94 6.33
N GLU A 18 3.03 -2.34 7.39
CA GLU A 18 1.80 -3.13 7.31
C GLU A 18 0.86 -2.79 8.44
N THR A 19 -0.44 -2.95 8.18
CA THR A 19 -1.49 -2.82 9.20
C THR A 19 -1.51 -4.04 10.12
N ASN A 20 -2.21 -3.93 11.23
CA ASN A 20 -2.68 -5.11 11.96
C ASN A 20 -3.59 -5.96 11.07
N TYR A 21 -3.72 -7.24 11.44
CA TYR A 21 -4.67 -8.12 10.79
C TYR A 21 -6.08 -7.94 11.39
N VAL A 22 -7.09 -8.08 10.54
CA VAL A 22 -8.48 -8.21 10.97
C VAL A 22 -8.84 -9.69 10.98
N GLU A 23 -9.30 -10.18 12.13
CA GLU A 23 -9.68 -11.57 12.32
C GLU A 23 -11.06 -11.86 11.69
N ASN A 24 -11.16 -12.98 10.97
CA ASN A 24 -12.42 -13.52 10.43
C ASN A 24 -13.32 -12.54 9.65
N ASN A 25 -12.72 -11.54 8.98
CA ASN A 25 -13.46 -10.60 8.13
C ASN A 25 -12.75 -10.33 6.81
N GLY A 26 -13.20 -11.01 5.74
CA GLY A 26 -12.76 -10.77 4.37
C GLY A 26 -13.73 -9.93 3.52
N PHE A 27 -14.94 -9.65 4.01
CA PHE A 27 -15.99 -8.98 3.23
C PHE A 27 -15.89 -7.45 3.32
N ASN A 28 -15.66 -6.93 4.52
CA ASN A 28 -15.52 -5.49 4.80
C ASN A 28 -14.55 -5.22 5.95
N PRO A 29 -13.29 -5.70 5.88
CA PRO A 29 -12.29 -5.39 6.92
C PRO A 29 -12.08 -3.88 7.05
N TYR A 30 -11.96 -3.42 8.30
CA TYR A 30 -11.61 -2.04 8.63
C TYR A 30 -10.34 -2.04 9.46
N TRP A 31 -9.31 -1.37 8.94
CA TRP A 31 -8.02 -1.25 9.62
C TRP A 31 -7.90 0.04 10.45
N GLY A 32 -8.38 1.17 9.93
CA GLY A 32 -8.30 2.46 10.63
C GLY A 32 -6.88 2.97 10.88
N GLU A 33 -5.88 2.41 10.18
CA GLU A 33 -4.46 2.73 10.36
C GLU A 33 -3.94 3.66 9.27
N THR A 34 -3.02 4.55 9.64
CA THR A 34 -2.29 5.41 8.70
C THR A 34 -0.83 4.97 8.64
N LEU A 35 -0.35 4.68 7.43
CA LEU A 35 1.05 4.33 7.18
C LEU A 35 1.75 5.52 6.52
N CYS A 36 2.86 5.96 7.10
CA CYS A 36 3.58 7.17 6.66
C CYS A 36 4.95 6.80 6.11
N PHE A 37 5.27 7.26 4.91
CA PHE A 37 6.53 6.97 4.25
C PHE A 37 7.21 8.26 3.80
N ARG A 38 8.54 8.26 3.82
CA ARG A 38 9.38 9.31 3.21
C ARG A 38 9.98 8.76 1.92
N VAL A 39 9.89 9.54 0.85
CA VAL A 39 10.44 9.21 -0.48
C VAL A 39 11.26 10.39 -0.95
N LEU A 40 12.55 10.15 -1.22
CA LEU A 40 13.52 11.15 -1.63
C LEU A 40 13.56 11.34 -3.14
N VAL A 41 13.34 10.27 -3.92
CA VAL A 41 13.35 10.30 -5.40
C VAL A 41 12.05 9.72 -5.95
N PRO A 42 10.93 10.47 -5.88
CA PRO A 42 9.62 10.08 -6.38
C PRO A 42 9.60 9.51 -7.81
N GLU A 43 10.44 10.03 -8.69
CA GLU A 43 10.52 9.68 -10.11
C GLU A 43 10.99 8.23 -10.33
N LEU A 44 11.72 7.69 -9.36
CA LEU A 44 12.23 6.31 -9.38
C LEU A 44 11.47 5.40 -8.42
N ALA A 45 10.40 5.89 -7.79
CA ALA A 45 9.66 5.15 -6.78
C ALA A 45 8.40 4.46 -7.36
N MET A 46 8.11 3.26 -6.87
CA MET A 46 6.88 2.52 -7.08
C MET A 46 6.24 2.18 -5.74
N LEU A 47 4.93 2.39 -5.65
CA LEU A 47 4.13 1.99 -4.50
C LEU A 47 3.43 0.66 -4.80
N ARG A 48 3.46 -0.26 -3.84
CA ARG A 48 2.77 -1.54 -3.91
C ARG A 48 1.92 -1.78 -2.68
N PHE A 49 0.66 -2.07 -2.91
CA PHE A 49 -0.28 -2.60 -1.93
C PHE A 49 -0.33 -4.12 -2.07
N VAL A 50 -0.24 -4.84 -0.95
CA VAL A 50 -0.40 -6.29 -0.89
C VAL A 50 -1.37 -6.62 0.23
N VAL A 51 -2.47 -7.28 -0.10
CA VAL A 51 -3.41 -7.82 0.87
C VAL A 51 -3.05 -9.27 1.11
N MET A 52 -2.90 -9.64 2.38
CA MET A 52 -2.59 -11.00 2.80
C MET A 52 -3.61 -11.50 3.80
N ASP A 53 -3.83 -12.81 3.84
CA ASP A 53 -4.52 -13.45 4.94
C ASP A 53 -3.52 -13.80 6.05
N TYR A 54 -3.88 -13.48 7.29
CA TYR A 54 -2.99 -13.76 8.41
C TYR A 54 -3.24 -15.18 8.89
N ASP A 55 -2.18 -15.99 8.97
CA ASP A 55 -2.23 -17.32 9.55
C ASP A 55 -1.19 -17.41 10.67
N TRP A 56 -1.66 -17.70 11.88
CA TRP A 56 -0.77 -17.84 13.04
C TRP A 56 0.04 -19.14 13.02
N LYS A 57 -0.42 -20.16 12.28
CA LYS A 57 0.22 -21.48 12.19
C LYS A 57 1.20 -21.58 11.04
N SER A 58 1.09 -20.71 10.03
CA SER A 58 1.86 -20.82 8.80
C SER A 58 2.27 -19.43 8.27
N ARG A 59 2.68 -19.37 7.00
CA ARG A 59 3.02 -18.10 6.36
C ARG A 59 1.73 -17.44 5.86
N ASN A 60 1.60 -16.14 6.09
CA ASN A 60 0.48 -15.36 5.55
C ASN A 60 0.27 -15.60 4.05
N ASP A 61 -0.97 -15.94 3.70
CA ASP A 61 -1.36 -16.24 2.34
C ASP A 61 -1.60 -14.96 1.55
N PHE A 62 -1.23 -14.97 0.28
CA PHE A 62 -1.46 -13.83 -0.60
C PHE A 62 -2.92 -13.81 -1.07
N ILE A 63 -3.59 -12.67 -0.92
CA ILE A 63 -4.94 -12.46 -1.44
C ILE A 63 -4.87 -11.67 -2.76
N GLY A 64 -4.21 -10.52 -2.76
CA GLY A 64 -4.18 -9.64 -3.92
C GLY A 64 -3.14 -8.54 -3.81
N GLN A 65 -2.85 -7.90 -4.94
CA GLN A 65 -1.90 -6.79 -5.00
C GLN A 65 -2.33 -5.71 -5.98
N TYR A 66 -1.77 -4.53 -5.81
CA TYR A 66 -1.78 -3.49 -6.81
C TYR A 66 -0.49 -2.69 -6.72
N THR A 67 0.14 -2.39 -7.86
CA THR A 67 1.41 -1.67 -7.93
C THR A 67 1.29 -0.54 -8.95
N LEU A 68 1.78 0.65 -8.60
CA LEU A 68 1.80 1.81 -9.48
C LEU A 68 3.07 2.65 -9.27
N PRO A 69 3.54 3.37 -10.30
CA PRO A 69 4.55 4.41 -10.12
C PRO A 69 4.05 5.49 -9.15
N TRP A 70 4.96 6.03 -8.33
CA TRP A 70 4.64 7.07 -7.37
C TRP A 70 4.00 8.30 -8.04
N THR A 71 4.54 8.70 -9.18
CA THR A 71 4.05 9.84 -10.00
C THR A 71 2.64 9.65 -10.55
N CYS A 72 2.10 8.43 -10.55
CA CYS A 72 0.73 8.13 -10.99
C CYS A 72 -0.28 8.13 -9.84
N MET A 73 0.14 8.34 -8.60
CA MET A 73 -0.77 8.35 -7.46
C MET A 73 -1.73 9.54 -7.51
N GLN A 74 -2.98 9.28 -7.16
CA GLN A 74 -3.99 10.31 -7.00
C GLN A 74 -4.33 10.49 -5.52
N GLN A 75 -4.31 11.73 -5.05
CA GLN A 75 -4.64 12.07 -3.66
C GLN A 75 -6.14 11.97 -3.36
N GLY A 76 -6.49 11.93 -2.07
CA GLY A 76 -7.84 11.83 -1.55
C GLY A 76 -8.32 10.39 -1.38
N TYR A 77 -9.64 10.23 -1.25
CA TYR A 77 -10.28 8.92 -1.12
C TYR A 77 -10.27 8.16 -2.45
N ARG A 78 -9.76 6.92 -2.44
CA ARG A 78 -9.60 6.07 -3.64
C ARG A 78 -9.89 4.62 -3.32
N HIS A 79 -10.51 3.93 -4.29
CA HIS A 79 -10.53 2.46 -4.32
C HIS A 79 -9.34 1.95 -5.11
N ILE A 80 -8.61 1.00 -4.53
CA ILE A 80 -7.54 0.27 -5.20
C ILE A 80 -8.09 -1.11 -5.53
N HIS A 81 -8.26 -1.39 -6.82
CA HIS A 81 -8.74 -2.68 -7.30
C HIS A 81 -7.62 -3.72 -7.31
N LEU A 82 -7.84 -4.83 -6.62
CA LEU A 82 -6.81 -5.85 -6.43
C LEU A 82 -6.65 -6.73 -7.67
N LEU A 83 -5.41 -7.16 -7.88
CA LEU A 83 -5.01 -8.13 -8.90
C LEU A 83 -4.50 -9.40 -8.22
N SER A 84 -4.66 -10.55 -8.88
CA SER A 84 -4.07 -11.82 -8.46
C SER A 84 -2.55 -11.80 -8.60
N LYS A 85 -1.89 -12.90 -8.21
CA LYS A 85 -0.44 -13.08 -8.44
C LYS A 85 -0.07 -12.98 -9.91
N ASP A 86 -0.96 -13.44 -10.79
CA ASP A 86 -0.77 -13.44 -12.24
C ASP A 86 -1.21 -12.13 -12.91
N GLY A 87 -1.60 -11.12 -12.12
CA GLY A 87 -2.04 -9.82 -12.63
C GLY A 87 -3.50 -9.79 -13.10
N ILE A 88 -4.27 -10.85 -12.85
CA ILE A 88 -5.68 -10.92 -13.25
C ILE A 88 -6.53 -10.11 -12.28
N SER A 89 -7.48 -9.33 -12.80
CA SER A 89 -8.40 -8.53 -11.98
C SER A 89 -9.22 -9.41 -11.03
N LEU A 90 -9.22 -9.07 -9.74
CA LEU A 90 -10.01 -9.75 -8.70
C LEU A 90 -11.34 -9.04 -8.41
N ARG A 91 -11.87 -8.26 -9.36
CA ARG A 91 -13.13 -7.51 -9.14
C ARG A 91 -14.24 -8.45 -8.64
N PRO A 92 -14.99 -8.06 -7.58
CA PRO A 92 -15.07 -6.71 -7.02
C PRO A 92 -14.04 -6.38 -5.91
N ALA A 93 -13.06 -7.24 -5.61
CA ALA A 93 -12.13 -7.03 -4.50
C ALA A 93 -11.34 -5.72 -4.62
N SER A 94 -11.41 -4.89 -3.57
CA SER A 94 -10.69 -3.61 -3.48
C SER A 94 -10.35 -3.27 -2.03
N ILE A 95 -9.38 -2.38 -1.84
CA ILE A 95 -9.17 -1.67 -0.59
C ILE A 95 -9.54 -0.19 -0.78
N PHE A 96 -10.14 0.41 0.24
CA PHE A 96 -10.48 1.83 0.25
C PHE A 96 -9.46 2.59 1.10
N VAL A 97 -8.82 3.59 0.52
CA VAL A 97 -7.72 4.33 1.14
C VAL A 97 -7.93 5.83 1.01
N TYR A 98 -7.33 6.58 1.92
CA TYR A 98 -7.10 8.01 1.76
C TYR A 98 -5.60 8.23 1.50
N ILE A 99 -5.25 8.87 0.39
CA ILE A 99 -3.86 9.15 0.00
C ILE A 99 -3.59 10.63 0.19
N CYS A 100 -2.55 10.97 0.94
CA CYS A 100 -2.06 12.34 1.10
C CYS A 100 -0.56 12.34 0.80
N ILE A 101 -0.14 13.25 -0.07
CA ILE A 101 1.27 13.47 -0.43
C ILE A 101 1.58 14.91 -0.06
N GLN A 102 2.57 15.08 0.79
CA GLN A 102 3.08 16.39 1.21
C GLN A 102 4.51 16.51 0.69
N GLU A 103 4.81 17.65 0.08
CA GLU A 103 6.17 18.01 -0.27
C GLU A 103 6.79 18.69 0.95
N ASP A 104 7.93 18.17 1.42
CA ASP A 104 8.75 18.90 2.37
C ASP A 104 9.38 20.06 1.59
N LEU A 105 8.86 21.27 1.78
CA LEU A 105 9.56 22.47 1.34
C LEU A 105 10.84 22.53 2.17
N GLU A 106 11.99 22.20 1.56
CA GLU A 106 13.29 22.52 2.15
C GLU A 106 13.25 23.99 2.54
N GLY A 107 13.51 24.25 3.83
CA GLY A 107 13.49 25.60 4.37
C GLY A 107 14.42 26.49 3.58
N ASP A 108 13.98 27.73 3.33
CA ASP A 108 14.84 28.82 2.89
C ASP A 108 16.16 28.75 3.67
N GLU A 109 17.25 28.37 3.00
CA GLU A 109 18.58 28.48 3.58
C GLU A 109 18.81 29.96 3.92
N SER A 110 18.87 30.24 5.22
CA SER A 110 19.28 31.54 5.79
C SER A 110 20.77 31.57 6.02
#